data_AF-A0A4D9DCP6-F1
#
_entry.id   AF-A0A4D9DCP6-F1
#
_cell.length_a   1.000
_cell.length_b   1.000
_cell.length_c   1.000
_cell.angle_alpha   90.00
_cell.angle_beta   90.00
_cell.angle_gamma   90.00
#
_symmetry.space_group_name_H-M   'P 1'
#
loop_
_entity.id
_entity.type
_entity.pdbx_description
1 polymer ?
#
loop_
_entity_poly.entity_id
_entity_poly.type
_entity_poly.pdbx_seq_one_letter_code
_entity_poly.pdbx_strand_id
1 'polypeptide(L)'
;MMETDAARDAAQPARRIILCADDYGLAGGVNRAIRDLIIKRRLNATSVMIGGGALDRDAVAALVEAARQSGARIGLHVTLSAPFSPQSLHFTPLEGGQFIPLGRLLLRAFTGRIDTDICRSEIVAQLDRFHDAFGRAPDFVDGHQHVQLFPGIRDGFLDAVAARAPSAWVRQCGAMPALRPSWRDAKAALIDRLSTGFRRRAAAHRLAVNPAFTGAYDFSNRIPFAERSLSASIP
;
A
#
# COMPACT_ATOMS: atom_id res chain seq x y z
N MET A 1 -40.14 -43.26 -10.33
CA MET A 1 -40.21 -41.91 -10.94
C MET A 1 -39.13 -41.10 -10.27
N MET A 2 -37.99 -40.96 -10.95
CA MET A 2 -36.84 -40.16 -10.52
C MET A 2 -37.17 -38.70 -10.81
N GLU A 3 -37.05 -37.82 -9.82
CA GLU A 3 -36.92 -36.39 -10.07
C GLU A 3 -35.71 -35.90 -9.29
N THR A 4 -34.74 -35.43 -10.05
CA THR A 4 -33.36 -35.15 -9.69
C THR A 4 -33.24 -33.80 -9.01
N ASP A 5 -32.52 -33.80 -7.88
CA ASP A 5 -32.09 -32.67 -7.06
C ASP A 5 -30.99 -31.83 -7.77
N ALA A 6 -31.30 -31.35 -8.98
CA ALA A 6 -30.35 -30.66 -9.85
C ALA A 6 -30.60 -29.14 -9.86
N ALA A 7 -30.51 -28.49 -8.71
CA ALA A 7 -30.61 -27.02 -8.64
C ALA A 7 -29.84 -26.38 -7.47
N ARG A 8 -28.66 -26.90 -7.09
CA ARG A 8 -27.78 -26.20 -6.13
C ARG A 8 -26.29 -26.46 -6.40
N ASP A 9 -25.78 -26.01 -7.54
CA ASP A 9 -24.32 -25.84 -7.66
C ASP A 9 -23.91 -24.77 -8.69
N ALA A 10 -24.51 -23.58 -8.61
CA ALA A 10 -23.90 -22.41 -9.20
C ALA A 10 -22.67 -22.04 -8.35
N ALA A 11 -21.50 -22.57 -8.72
CA ALA A 11 -20.22 -22.31 -8.06
C ALA A 11 -20.06 -20.80 -7.82
N GLN A 12 -20.05 -20.40 -6.55
CA GLN A 12 -19.91 -19.02 -6.15
C GLN A 12 -18.57 -18.48 -6.73
N PRO A 13 -18.55 -17.31 -7.39
CA PRO A 13 -17.32 -16.83 -8.02
C PRO A 13 -16.23 -16.69 -6.97
N ALA A 14 -15.08 -17.35 -7.21
CA ALA A 14 -13.97 -17.38 -6.28
C ALA A 14 -13.57 -15.95 -5.88
N ARG A 15 -13.70 -15.62 -4.60
CA ARG A 15 -13.32 -14.31 -4.06
C ARG A 15 -11.79 -14.16 -4.19
N ARG A 16 -11.35 -13.22 -5.03
CA ARG A 16 -9.93 -12.90 -5.19
C ARG A 16 -9.51 -11.89 -4.13
N ILE A 17 -8.61 -12.30 -3.23
CA ILE A 17 -8.06 -11.46 -2.16
C ILE A 17 -6.59 -11.19 -2.45
N ILE A 18 -6.14 -9.96 -2.22
CA ILE A 18 -4.72 -9.61 -2.21
C ILE A 18 -4.25 -9.60 -0.76
N LEU A 19 -3.34 -10.51 -0.43
CA LEU A 19 -2.64 -10.56 0.85
C LEU A 19 -1.24 -9.98 0.63
N CYS A 20 -1.07 -8.73 1.06
CA CYS A 20 0.13 -7.94 0.89
C CYS A 20 0.90 -7.85 2.19
N ALA A 21 2.21 -8.07 2.16
CA ALA A 21 3.11 -7.60 3.21
C ALA A 21 3.82 -6.33 2.74
N ASP A 22 3.73 -5.29 3.53
CA ASP A 22 4.39 -4.02 3.24
C ASP A 22 5.86 -4.05 3.76
N ASP A 23 6.60 -2.98 3.51
CA ASP A 23 7.95 -2.73 4.05
C ASP A 23 9.09 -3.64 3.55
N TYR A 24 8.98 -4.23 2.35
CA TYR A 24 10.15 -4.88 1.74
C TYR A 24 11.25 -3.86 1.46
N GLY A 25 12.49 -4.15 1.88
CA GLY A 25 13.62 -3.23 1.84
C GLY A 25 13.91 -2.56 3.19
N LEU A 26 13.02 -2.67 4.18
CA LEU A 26 13.23 -2.07 5.51
C LEU A 26 14.40 -2.71 6.27
N ALA A 27 14.43 -4.05 6.33
CA ALA A 27 15.47 -4.79 7.04
C ALA A 27 15.65 -6.20 6.43
N GLY A 28 16.87 -6.76 6.53
CA GLY A 28 17.16 -8.08 5.95
C GLY A 28 16.29 -9.22 6.51
N GLY A 29 15.93 -9.16 7.80
CA GLY A 29 15.00 -10.11 8.42
C GLY A 29 13.58 -10.03 7.83
N VAL A 30 13.08 -8.80 7.62
CA VAL A 30 11.77 -8.55 6.98
C VAL A 30 11.76 -9.10 5.56
N ASN A 31 12.82 -8.80 4.78
CA ASN A 31 12.93 -9.29 3.40
C ASN A 31 12.93 -10.82 3.31
N ARG A 32 13.60 -11.50 4.25
CA ARG A 32 13.59 -12.98 4.30
C ARG A 32 12.21 -13.51 4.62
N ALA A 33 11.53 -12.96 5.62
CA ALA A 33 10.20 -13.41 6.03
C ALA A 33 9.16 -13.22 4.90
N ILE A 34 9.17 -12.06 4.23
CA ILE A 34 8.26 -11.78 3.12
C ILE A 34 8.49 -12.77 1.98
N ARG A 35 9.74 -12.98 1.55
CA ARG A 35 10.06 -13.94 0.47
C ARG A 35 9.63 -15.36 0.83
N ASP A 36 9.90 -15.82 2.06
CA ASP A 36 9.50 -17.15 2.52
C ASP A 36 7.97 -17.34 2.44
N LEU A 37 7.20 -16.35 2.88
CA LEU A 37 5.74 -16.39 2.80
C LEU A 37 5.21 -16.31 1.37
N ILE A 38 5.88 -15.56 0.49
CA ILE A 38 5.56 -15.50 -0.95
C ILE A 38 5.81 -16.87 -1.61
N ILE A 39 6.96 -17.49 -1.38
CA ILE A 39 7.32 -18.80 -1.94
C ILE A 39 6.33 -19.87 -1.47
N LYS A 40 5.94 -19.82 -0.19
CA LYS A 40 4.90 -20.68 0.40
C LYS A 40 3.47 -20.33 -0.04
N ARG A 41 3.30 -19.34 -0.92
CA ARG A 41 2.00 -18.83 -1.43
C ARG A 41 1.04 -18.42 -0.31
N ARG A 42 1.57 -17.97 0.83
CA ARG A 42 0.81 -17.37 1.94
C ARG A 42 0.56 -15.89 1.74
N LEU A 43 1.44 -15.23 0.99
CA LEU A 43 1.28 -13.89 0.46
C LEU A 43 1.24 -13.94 -1.06
N ASN A 44 0.50 -13.03 -1.67
CA ASN A 44 0.44 -12.89 -3.12
C ASN A 44 0.75 -11.46 -3.59
N ALA A 45 1.20 -10.60 -2.68
CA ALA A 45 1.73 -9.28 -2.99
C ALA A 45 2.74 -8.83 -1.92
N THR A 46 3.63 -7.93 -2.30
CA THR A 46 4.43 -7.12 -1.37
C THR A 46 4.71 -5.74 -1.95
N SER A 47 4.92 -4.74 -1.10
CA SER A 47 5.32 -3.39 -1.49
C SER A 47 6.72 -3.06 -1.00
N VAL A 48 7.49 -2.39 -1.86
CA VAL A 48 8.94 -2.17 -1.72
C VAL A 48 9.24 -0.72 -1.37
N MET A 49 10.08 -0.51 -0.36
CA MET A 49 10.60 0.80 0.05
C MET A 49 11.95 1.06 -0.62
N ILE A 50 11.97 1.91 -1.64
CA ILE A 50 13.19 2.21 -2.40
C ILE A 50 14.29 2.85 -1.54
N GLY A 51 13.92 3.69 -0.58
CA GLY A 51 14.86 4.28 0.39
C GLY A 51 15.19 3.38 1.58
N GLY A 52 14.78 2.11 1.56
CA GLY A 52 15.00 1.16 2.64
C GLY A 52 16.45 0.67 2.70
N GLY A 53 17.05 0.67 3.89
CA GLY A 53 18.48 0.33 4.08
C GLY A 53 18.86 -1.12 3.75
N ALA A 54 17.88 -2.00 3.54
CA ALA A 54 18.10 -3.40 3.17
C ALA A 54 17.65 -3.74 1.74
N LEU A 55 17.44 -2.74 0.87
CA LEU A 55 17.11 -2.94 -0.54
C LEU A 55 18.37 -2.87 -1.42
N ASP A 56 19.23 -3.88 -1.32
CA ASP A 56 20.36 -4.06 -2.23
C ASP A 56 19.97 -4.87 -3.48
N ARG A 57 20.92 -5.03 -4.41
CA ARG A 57 20.71 -5.80 -5.65
C ARG A 57 20.31 -7.25 -5.40
N ASP A 58 20.84 -7.88 -4.36
CA ASP A 58 20.54 -9.28 -4.03
C ASP A 58 19.12 -9.41 -3.47
N ALA A 59 18.68 -8.45 -2.64
CA ALA A 59 17.33 -8.36 -2.14
C ALA A 59 16.33 -8.16 -3.28
N VAL A 60 16.64 -7.31 -4.27
CA VAL A 60 15.81 -7.13 -5.47
C VAL A 60 15.73 -8.41 -6.28
N ALA A 61 16.88 -9.00 -6.65
CA ALA A 61 16.94 -10.21 -7.46
C ALA A 61 16.16 -11.37 -6.82
N ALA A 62 16.34 -11.56 -5.51
CA ALA A 62 15.65 -12.63 -4.80
C ALA A 62 14.14 -12.39 -4.64
N LEU A 63 13.68 -11.14 -4.56
CA LEU A 63 12.25 -10.83 -4.58
C LEU A 63 11.64 -11.12 -5.95
N VAL A 64 12.31 -10.70 -7.02
CA VAL A 64 11.89 -10.97 -8.40
C VAL A 64 11.74 -12.46 -8.64
N GLU A 65 12.71 -13.27 -8.19
CA GLU A 65 12.63 -14.73 -8.33
C GLU A 65 11.47 -15.34 -7.51
N ALA A 66 11.30 -14.93 -6.25
CA ALA A 66 10.19 -15.39 -5.42
C ALA A 66 8.81 -15.04 -6.04
N ALA A 67 8.69 -13.84 -6.63
CA ALA A 67 7.48 -13.42 -7.33
C ALA A 67 7.25 -14.23 -8.61
N ARG A 68 8.30 -14.51 -9.39
CA ARG A 68 8.22 -15.33 -10.61
C ARG A 68 7.71 -16.75 -10.32
N GLN A 69 8.13 -17.36 -9.21
CA GLN A 69 7.72 -18.71 -8.81
C GLN A 69 6.28 -18.79 -8.28
N SER A 70 5.81 -17.72 -7.65
CA SER A 70 4.52 -17.70 -6.93
C SER A 70 3.40 -16.98 -7.70
N GLY A 71 3.76 -16.10 -8.65
CA GLY A 71 2.84 -15.14 -9.27
C GLY A 71 2.52 -13.94 -8.38
N ALA A 72 3.33 -13.66 -7.35
CA ALA A 72 3.11 -12.54 -6.45
C ALA A 72 3.35 -11.19 -7.14
N ARG A 73 2.53 -10.19 -6.75
CA ARG A 73 2.66 -8.80 -7.24
C ARG A 73 3.70 -8.04 -6.43
N ILE A 74 4.46 -7.17 -7.09
CA ILE A 74 5.43 -6.29 -6.46
C ILE A 74 5.00 -4.84 -6.70
N GLY A 75 4.73 -4.13 -5.61
CA GLY A 75 4.36 -2.71 -5.63
C GLY A 75 5.46 -1.80 -5.10
N LEU A 76 5.28 -0.49 -5.30
CA LEU A 76 6.08 0.55 -4.66
C LEU A 76 5.39 1.01 -3.37
N HIS A 77 6.13 0.97 -2.26
CA HIS A 77 5.75 1.54 -0.97
C HIS A 77 6.38 2.92 -0.78
N VAL A 78 5.63 3.96 -1.14
CA VAL A 78 6.11 5.34 -1.11
C VAL A 78 6.43 5.78 0.32
N THR A 79 7.62 6.32 0.53
CA THR A 79 8.05 6.87 1.83
C THR A 79 8.16 8.39 1.75
N LEU A 80 7.55 9.10 2.72
CA LEU A 80 7.57 10.58 2.79
C LEU A 80 7.76 11.10 4.23
N SER A 81 8.12 10.22 5.16
CA SER A 81 8.27 10.51 6.59
C SER A 81 9.57 9.89 7.13
N ALA A 82 10.08 10.46 8.23
CA ALA A 82 11.24 9.90 8.92
C ALA A 82 11.00 8.42 9.30
N PRO A 83 12.05 7.57 9.29
CA PRO A 83 13.47 7.90 9.18
C PRO A 83 14.02 7.86 7.74
N PHE A 84 13.17 7.85 6.71
CA PHE A 84 13.64 7.77 5.33
C PHE A 84 14.19 9.11 4.84
N SER A 85 15.10 9.04 3.86
CA SER A 85 15.61 10.22 3.15
C SER A 85 14.96 10.35 1.77
N PRO A 86 14.77 11.58 1.27
CA PRO A 86 14.25 11.82 -0.06
C PRO A 86 15.08 11.17 -1.15
N GLN A 87 14.40 10.77 -2.20
CA GLN A 87 15.03 10.27 -3.41
C GLN A 87 15.28 11.38 -4.44
N SER A 88 14.53 12.47 -4.37
CA SER A 88 14.71 13.69 -5.17
C SER A 88 15.67 14.70 -4.52
N LEU A 89 16.25 15.57 -5.33
CA LEU A 89 17.25 16.55 -4.89
C LEU A 89 16.66 17.75 -4.13
N HIS A 90 15.42 18.13 -4.42
CA HIS A 90 14.83 19.40 -3.98
C HIS A 90 13.75 19.24 -2.91
N PHE A 91 13.64 18.07 -2.27
CA PHE A 91 12.62 17.86 -1.25
C PHE A 91 12.87 18.75 -0.03
N THR A 92 11.81 19.44 0.40
CA THR A 92 11.82 20.28 1.60
C THR A 92 10.44 20.26 2.25
N PRO A 93 10.32 20.35 3.58
CA PRO A 93 11.40 20.45 4.58
C PRO A 93 12.05 19.09 4.92
N LEU A 94 13.29 19.14 5.40
CA LEU A 94 14.06 18.00 5.93
C LEU A 94 14.57 18.27 7.35
N GLU A 95 14.82 17.20 8.09
CA GLU A 95 15.43 17.22 9.43
C GLU A 95 16.62 16.25 9.42
N GLY A 96 17.84 16.76 9.55
CA GLY A 96 19.06 15.93 9.48
C GLY A 96 19.25 15.20 8.14
N GLY A 97 18.74 15.74 7.03
CA GLY A 97 18.77 15.08 5.71
C GLY A 97 17.72 13.97 5.52
N GLN A 98 16.83 13.77 6.50
CA GLN A 98 15.69 12.88 6.42
C GLN A 98 14.39 13.67 6.26
N PHE A 99 13.33 13.00 5.85
CA PHE A 99 11.98 13.57 5.91
C PHE A 99 11.64 13.99 7.34
N ILE A 100 10.70 14.93 7.47
CA ILE A 100 10.15 15.28 8.79
C ILE A 100 9.38 14.10 9.42
N PRO A 101 9.26 14.05 10.77
CA PRO A 101 8.46 13.02 11.43
C PRO A 101 6.98 13.03 11.00
N LEU A 102 6.34 11.86 11.01
CA LEU A 102 4.95 11.67 10.54
C LEU A 102 3.96 12.67 11.16
N GLY A 103 4.05 12.92 12.47
CA GLY A 103 3.14 13.85 13.15
C GLY A 103 3.21 15.28 12.61
N ARG A 104 4.42 15.74 12.26
CA ARG A 104 4.63 17.07 11.65
C ARG A 104 4.16 17.08 10.20
N LEU A 105 4.40 16.01 9.45
CA LEU A 105 3.89 15.86 8.08
C LEU A 105 2.35 15.91 8.05
N LEU A 106 1.71 15.18 8.96
CA LEU A 106 0.25 15.17 9.15
C LEU A 106 -0.28 16.59 9.40
N LEU A 107 0.31 17.32 10.37
CA LEU A 107 -0.08 18.69 10.67
C LEU A 107 0.05 19.61 9.45
N ARG A 108 1.15 19.50 8.70
CA ARG A 108 1.35 20.30 7.47
C ARG A 108 0.30 19.98 6.41
N ALA A 109 0.00 18.71 6.19
CA ALA A 109 -1.03 18.30 5.24
C ALA A 109 -2.40 18.86 5.58
N PHE A 110 -2.82 18.77 6.85
CA PHE A 110 -4.13 19.28 7.27
C PHE A 110 -4.20 20.81 7.38
N THR A 111 -3.06 21.50 7.42
CA THR A 111 -2.99 22.98 7.41
C THR A 111 -2.69 23.56 6.02
N GLY A 112 -2.70 22.73 4.96
CA GLY A 112 -2.47 23.20 3.59
C GLY A 112 -1.03 23.62 3.30
N ARG A 113 -0.06 23.14 4.09
CA ARG A 113 1.37 23.50 3.99
C ARG A 113 2.19 22.40 3.29
N ILE A 114 1.56 21.64 2.42
CA ILE A 114 2.22 20.64 1.57
C ILE A 114 2.32 21.23 0.17
N ASP A 115 3.54 21.30 -0.33
CA ASP A 115 3.80 21.61 -1.72
C ASP A 115 3.57 20.34 -2.55
N THR A 116 2.57 20.40 -3.42
CA THR A 116 2.11 19.25 -4.20
C THR A 116 3.14 18.86 -5.27
N ASP A 117 3.84 19.83 -5.86
CA ASP A 117 4.81 19.60 -6.93
C ASP A 117 6.11 18.99 -6.38
N ILE A 118 6.52 19.42 -5.18
CA ILE A 118 7.64 18.80 -4.47
C ILE A 118 7.32 17.35 -4.13
N CYS A 119 6.12 17.06 -3.59
CA CYS A 119 5.69 15.69 -3.31
C CYS A 119 5.61 14.86 -4.60
N ARG A 120 5.05 15.41 -5.67
CA ARG A 120 4.99 14.74 -6.98
C ARG A 120 6.38 14.38 -7.48
N SER A 121 7.32 15.32 -7.43
CA SER A 121 8.70 15.12 -7.90
C SER A 121 9.43 14.03 -7.12
N GLU A 122 9.21 13.95 -5.81
CA GLU A 122 9.73 12.89 -4.97
C GLU A 122 9.15 11.52 -5.31
N ILE A 123 7.84 11.44 -5.53
CA ILE A 123 7.17 10.19 -5.87
C ILE A 123 7.59 9.71 -7.26
N VAL A 124 7.78 10.63 -8.22
CA VAL A 124 8.38 10.31 -9.52
C VAL A 124 9.79 9.76 -9.34
N ALA A 125 10.63 10.37 -8.50
CA ALA A 125 11.98 9.87 -8.25
C ALA A 125 11.97 8.45 -7.64
N GLN A 126 11.03 8.16 -6.74
CA GLN A 126 10.85 6.81 -6.19
C GLN A 126 10.36 5.81 -7.24
N LEU A 127 9.43 6.20 -8.12
CA LEU A 127 8.96 5.37 -9.23
C LEU A 127 10.05 5.07 -10.25
N ASP A 128 10.85 6.08 -10.61
CA ASP A 128 11.96 5.94 -11.54
C ASP A 128 13.04 5.01 -10.95
N ARG A 129 13.40 5.17 -9.68
CA ARG A 129 14.33 4.25 -9.00
C ARG A 129 13.79 2.83 -8.85
N PHE A 130 12.48 2.68 -8.66
CA PHE A 130 11.85 1.36 -8.70
C PHE A 130 12.00 0.73 -10.08
N HIS A 131 11.72 1.48 -11.14
CA HIS A 131 11.89 1.01 -12.50
C HIS A 131 13.36 0.61 -12.76
N ASP A 132 14.32 1.42 -12.34
CA ASP A 132 15.75 1.12 -12.49
C ASP A 132 16.17 -0.16 -11.75
N ALA A 133 15.63 -0.39 -10.55
CA ALA A 133 15.95 -1.57 -9.75
C ALA A 133 15.28 -2.85 -10.30
N PHE A 134 14.01 -2.78 -10.70
CA PHE A 134 13.21 -3.96 -11.06
C PHE A 134 13.07 -4.18 -12.56
N GLY A 135 13.51 -3.24 -13.40
CA GLY A 135 13.39 -3.27 -14.86
C GLY A 135 11.94 -3.16 -15.37
N ARG A 136 10.99 -2.77 -14.50
CA ARG A 136 9.56 -2.68 -14.81
C ARG A 136 8.85 -1.70 -13.88
N ALA A 137 7.70 -1.19 -14.31
CA ALA A 137 6.80 -0.44 -13.44
C ALA A 137 6.22 -1.35 -12.32
N PRO A 138 5.88 -0.78 -11.15
CA PRO A 138 5.25 -1.54 -10.08
C PRO A 138 3.84 -2.02 -10.47
N ASP A 139 3.41 -3.15 -9.93
CA ASP A 139 2.05 -3.68 -10.13
C ASP A 139 1.00 -2.83 -9.39
N PHE A 140 1.42 -2.15 -8.33
CA PHE A 140 0.60 -1.26 -7.52
C PHE A 140 1.43 -0.25 -6.73
N VAL A 141 0.80 0.81 -6.26
CA VAL A 141 1.47 1.84 -5.45
C VAL A 141 0.66 2.15 -4.21
N ASP A 142 1.34 2.18 -3.07
CA ASP A 142 0.80 2.62 -1.79
C ASP A 142 1.80 3.50 -1.06
N GLY A 143 1.48 3.92 0.16
CA GLY A 143 2.35 4.78 0.95
C GLY A 143 2.51 4.28 2.38
N HIS A 144 3.74 4.37 2.87
CA HIS A 144 4.09 4.07 4.25
C HIS A 144 3.29 4.96 5.19
N GLN A 145 2.71 4.36 6.24
CA GLN A 145 1.84 5.07 7.18
C GLN A 145 0.62 5.77 6.52
N HIS A 146 0.24 5.34 5.31
CA HIS A 146 -0.88 5.86 4.52
C HIS A 146 -0.75 7.33 4.09
N VAL A 147 0.48 7.86 4.00
CA VAL A 147 0.76 9.25 3.64
C VAL A 147 0.17 9.66 2.28
N GLN A 148 -0.02 8.71 1.36
CA GLN A 148 -0.63 8.97 0.04
C GLN A 148 -2.07 9.48 0.12
N LEU A 149 -2.74 9.32 1.26
CA LEU A 149 -4.11 9.78 1.46
C LEU A 149 -4.19 11.24 1.93
N PHE A 150 -3.08 11.83 2.38
CA PHE A 150 -3.07 13.15 3.00
C PHE A 150 -3.36 14.26 1.98
N PRO A 151 -4.04 15.35 2.39
CA PRO A 151 -4.24 16.51 1.52
C PRO A 151 -2.90 17.09 1.01
N GLY A 152 -2.86 17.54 -0.25
CA GLY A 152 -1.64 17.98 -0.93
C GLY A 152 -0.77 16.82 -1.43
N ILE A 153 -0.52 15.80 -0.60
CA ILE A 153 0.27 14.63 -1.01
C ILE A 153 -0.49 13.79 -2.04
N ARG A 154 -1.78 13.54 -1.79
CA ARG A 154 -2.60 12.66 -2.63
C ARG A 154 -2.70 13.08 -4.10
N ASP A 155 -2.69 14.39 -4.35
CA ASP A 155 -2.85 14.93 -5.70
C ASP A 155 -1.55 14.68 -6.48
N GLY A 156 -0.41 15.07 -5.90
CA GLY A 156 0.91 14.77 -6.47
C GLY A 156 1.21 13.28 -6.59
N PHE A 157 0.71 12.45 -5.66
CA PHE A 157 0.81 11.00 -5.73
C PHE A 157 0.08 10.44 -6.96
N LEU A 158 -1.18 10.82 -7.16
CA LEU A 158 -1.98 10.32 -8.29
C LEU A 158 -1.42 10.81 -9.62
N ASP A 159 -0.96 12.06 -9.69
CA ASP A 159 -0.30 12.61 -10.86
C ASP A 159 0.99 11.85 -11.21
N ALA A 160 1.83 11.56 -10.21
CA ALA A 160 3.07 10.82 -10.41
C ALA A 160 2.80 9.39 -10.91
N VAL A 161 1.85 8.68 -10.27
CA VAL A 161 1.49 7.31 -10.67
C VAL A 161 0.87 7.28 -12.06
N ALA A 162 -0.04 8.20 -12.38
CA ALA A 162 -0.63 8.28 -13.72
C ALA A 162 0.42 8.53 -14.81
N ALA A 163 1.46 9.32 -14.51
CA ALA A 163 2.52 9.64 -15.46
C ALA A 163 3.54 8.51 -15.65
N ARG A 164 3.91 7.80 -14.58
CA ARG A 164 5.04 6.84 -14.60
C ARG A 164 4.63 5.37 -14.51
N ALA A 165 3.45 5.08 -13.98
CA ALA A 165 2.93 3.72 -13.81
C ALA A 165 1.40 3.67 -14.03
N PRO A 166 0.88 4.05 -15.22
CA PRO A 166 -0.55 4.16 -15.49
C PRO A 166 -1.32 2.84 -15.36
N SER A 167 -0.64 1.69 -15.51
CA SER A 167 -1.23 0.36 -15.34
C SER A 167 -1.27 -0.11 -13.89
N ALA A 168 -0.59 0.57 -12.97
CA ALA A 168 -0.58 0.23 -11.55
C ALA A 168 -1.91 0.65 -10.90
N TRP A 169 -2.45 -0.20 -10.03
CA TRP A 169 -3.54 0.23 -9.15
C TRP A 169 -2.97 0.93 -7.91
N VAL A 170 -3.74 1.83 -7.32
CA VAL A 170 -3.34 2.57 -6.12
C VAL A 170 -4.13 2.14 -4.89
N ARG A 171 -3.45 2.01 -3.75
CA ARG A 171 -4.10 1.55 -2.52
C ARG A 171 -4.89 2.67 -1.84
N GLN A 172 -6.19 2.43 -1.70
CA GLN A 172 -7.06 3.13 -0.76
C GLN A 172 -7.20 2.28 0.52
N CYS A 173 -7.36 2.94 1.67
CA CYS A 173 -7.36 2.26 2.98
C CYS A 173 -8.74 2.28 3.66
N GLY A 174 -9.80 2.59 2.91
CA GLY A 174 -11.18 2.60 3.38
C GLY A 174 -11.75 1.19 3.51
N ALA A 175 -12.47 0.98 4.61
CA ALA A 175 -13.06 -0.31 4.94
C ALA A 175 -14.23 -0.68 4.01
N MET A 176 -14.49 -1.99 3.86
CA MET A 176 -15.75 -2.50 3.31
C MET A 176 -16.93 -1.98 4.14
N PRO A 177 -18.01 -1.46 3.54
CA PRO A 177 -19.21 -1.11 4.29
C PRO A 177 -19.83 -2.28 5.08
N ALA A 178 -19.71 -3.50 4.55
CA ALA A 178 -20.24 -4.72 5.16
C ALA A 178 -19.36 -5.31 6.28
N LEU A 179 -18.12 -4.86 6.44
CA LEU A 179 -17.21 -5.27 7.52
C LEU A 179 -16.99 -4.14 8.52
N ARG A 180 -17.90 -3.15 8.59
CA ARG A 180 -17.83 -2.03 9.52
C ARG A 180 -18.08 -2.57 10.94
N PRO A 181 -17.08 -2.61 11.85
CA PRO A 181 -17.36 -2.83 13.25
C PRO A 181 -18.15 -1.62 13.76
N SER A 182 -19.10 -1.84 14.67
CA SER A 182 -19.88 -0.78 15.32
C SER A 182 -19.05 0.16 16.20
N TRP A 183 -17.78 -0.20 16.45
CA TRP A 183 -16.82 0.55 17.25
C TRP A 183 -15.71 1.02 16.31
N ARG A 184 -15.72 2.30 15.90
CA ARG A 184 -14.60 2.88 15.15
C ARG A 184 -13.84 3.86 16.02
N ASP A 185 -12.55 3.60 16.16
CA ASP A 185 -11.61 4.58 16.66
C ASP A 185 -11.47 5.74 15.67
N ALA A 186 -11.22 6.95 16.17
CA ALA A 186 -11.15 8.19 15.39
C ALA A 186 -10.19 8.10 14.19
N LYS A 187 -9.08 7.34 14.32
CA LYS A 187 -8.11 7.07 13.25
C LYS A 187 -8.76 6.35 12.06
N ALA A 188 -9.57 5.33 12.32
CA ALA A 188 -10.22 4.56 11.27
C ALA A 188 -11.27 5.39 10.52
N ALA A 189 -11.97 6.28 11.22
CA ALA A 189 -12.92 7.22 10.59
C ALA A 189 -12.19 8.26 9.71
N LEU A 190 -11.05 8.79 10.17
CA LEU A 190 -10.22 9.71 9.40
C LEU A 190 -9.72 9.07 8.10
N ILE A 191 -9.16 7.85 8.18
CA ILE A 191 -8.65 7.10 7.03
C ILE A 191 -9.76 6.84 6.00
N ASP A 192 -10.97 6.51 6.44
CA ASP A 192 -12.12 6.31 5.55
C ASP A 192 -12.49 7.59 4.79
N ARG A 193 -12.50 8.73 5.48
CA ARG A 193 -12.80 10.03 4.87
C ARG A 193 -11.75 10.39 3.83
N LEU A 194 -10.48 10.23 4.17
CA LEU A 194 -9.37 10.49 3.24
C LEU A 194 -9.44 9.54 2.03
N SER A 195 -9.70 8.25 2.26
CA SER A 195 -9.84 7.25 1.20
C SER A 195 -11.00 7.53 0.26
N THR A 196 -12.12 8.06 0.76
CA THR A 196 -13.25 8.45 -0.10
C THR A 196 -12.87 9.58 -1.06
N GLY A 197 -12.19 10.61 -0.56
CA GLY A 197 -11.67 11.69 -1.41
C GLY A 197 -10.60 11.23 -2.39
N PHE A 198 -9.75 10.28 -1.97
CA PHE A 198 -8.71 9.67 -2.78
C PHE A 198 -9.28 8.87 -3.95
N ARG A 199 -10.27 8.00 -3.71
CA ARG A 199 -10.93 7.20 -4.78
C ARG A 199 -11.52 8.07 -5.89
N ARG A 200 -12.19 9.17 -5.52
CA ARG A 200 -12.78 10.11 -6.50
C ARG A 200 -11.71 10.73 -7.40
N ARG A 201 -10.58 11.12 -6.80
CA ARG A 201 -9.44 11.69 -7.54
C ARG A 201 -8.77 10.64 -8.40
N ALA A 202 -8.51 9.45 -7.88
CA ALA A 202 -7.92 8.34 -8.64
C ALA A 202 -8.71 8.02 -9.91
N ALA A 203 -10.05 8.04 -9.82
CA ALA A 203 -10.92 7.88 -10.98
C ALA A 203 -10.73 9.00 -12.02
N ALA A 204 -10.51 10.25 -11.61
CA ALA A 204 -10.20 11.35 -12.52
C ALA A 204 -8.86 11.16 -13.25
N HIS A 205 -7.87 10.51 -12.62
CA HIS A 205 -6.60 10.11 -13.24
C HIS A 205 -6.68 8.77 -13.99
N ARG A 206 -7.88 8.14 -14.08
CA ARG A 206 -8.09 6.81 -14.67
C ARG A 206 -7.25 5.70 -14.03
N LEU A 207 -6.90 5.86 -12.75
CA LEU A 207 -6.16 4.86 -11.99
C LEU A 207 -7.13 3.90 -11.28
N ALA A 208 -6.84 2.60 -11.37
CA ALA A 208 -7.59 1.59 -10.65
C ALA A 208 -7.30 1.66 -9.14
N VAL A 209 -8.28 1.29 -8.32
CA VAL A 209 -8.17 1.23 -6.85
C VAL A 209 -8.66 -0.11 -6.33
N ASN A 210 -8.12 -0.58 -5.21
CA ASN A 210 -8.67 -1.76 -4.52
C ASN A 210 -10.10 -1.47 -3.99
N PRO A 211 -11.05 -2.40 -4.15
CA PRO A 211 -12.46 -2.16 -3.80
C PRO A 211 -12.66 -1.93 -2.29
N ALA A 212 -11.83 -2.59 -1.47
CA ALA A 212 -11.82 -2.41 -0.03
C ALA A 212 -10.46 -2.76 0.56
N PHE A 213 -10.25 -2.33 1.80
CA PHE A 213 -9.03 -2.59 2.56
C PHE A 213 -9.35 -3.08 3.96
N THR A 214 -8.53 -3.99 4.45
CA THR A 214 -8.50 -4.48 5.83
C THR A 214 -7.03 -4.60 6.22
N GLY A 215 -6.66 -4.26 7.46
CA GLY A 215 -5.26 -4.21 7.89
C GLY A 215 -4.76 -2.87 8.44
N ALA A 216 -5.52 -1.77 8.29
CA ALA A 216 -5.20 -0.47 8.93
C ALA A 216 -5.63 -0.50 10.40
N TYR A 217 -4.95 -1.30 11.21
CA TYR A 217 -5.23 -1.39 12.65
C TYR A 217 -4.27 -0.53 13.44
N ASP A 218 -4.74 -0.08 14.61
CA ASP A 218 -3.85 0.42 15.63
C ASP A 218 -3.03 -0.75 16.18
N PHE A 219 -1.70 -0.60 16.22
CA PHE A 219 -0.79 -1.57 16.84
C PHE A 219 -0.84 -1.52 18.37
N SER A 220 -1.83 -0.81 18.95
CA SER A 220 -2.11 -0.89 20.37
C SER A 220 -2.49 -2.33 20.72
N ASN A 221 -1.69 -2.90 21.61
CA ASN A 221 -1.57 -4.32 21.94
C ASN A 221 -2.79 -4.90 22.69
N ARG A 222 -4.01 -4.42 22.40
CA ARG A 222 -5.19 -4.70 23.23
C ARG A 222 -5.96 -5.97 22.87
N ILE A 223 -5.74 -6.58 21.70
CA ILE A 223 -6.41 -7.86 21.33
C ILE A 223 -5.48 -8.70 20.43
N PRO A 224 -5.19 -9.97 20.74
CA PRO A 224 -4.36 -10.86 19.92
C PRO A 224 -4.91 -11.09 18.50
N PHE A 225 -4.03 -11.31 17.52
CA PHE A 225 -4.38 -11.51 16.09
C PHE A 225 -5.34 -12.69 15.85
N ALA A 226 -5.21 -13.78 16.63
CA ALA A 226 -6.02 -15.00 16.48
C ALA A 226 -7.50 -14.79 16.84
N GLU A 227 -7.81 -13.88 17.77
CA GLU A 227 -9.20 -13.59 18.16
C GLU A 227 -9.88 -12.60 17.18
N ARG A 228 -9.10 -11.94 16.32
CA ARG A 228 -9.60 -10.97 15.32
C ARG A 228 -10.04 -11.61 14.01
N SER A 229 -9.50 -12.77 13.65
CA SER A 229 -9.90 -13.51 12.43
C SER A 229 -11.20 -14.29 12.60
N LEU A 230 -11.59 -14.61 13.84
CA LEU A 230 -12.77 -15.41 14.16
C LEU A 230 -14.09 -14.61 14.14
N SER A 231 -14.04 -13.27 14.23
CA SER A 231 -15.23 -12.41 14.04
C SER A 231 -15.53 -12.12 12.57
N ALA A 232 -14.67 -12.57 11.65
CA ALA A 232 -14.88 -12.52 10.21
C ALA A 232 -15.52 -13.81 9.65
N SER A 233 -16.18 -14.60 10.51
CA SER A 233 -17.09 -15.65 10.07
C SER A 233 -18.31 -15.01 9.40
N ILE A 234 -18.25 -14.91 8.07
CA ILE A 234 -19.39 -14.53 7.22
C ILE A 234 -20.26 -15.79 7.05
N PRO A 235 -21.59 -15.72 7.21
CA PRO A 235 -22.49 -16.79 6.75
C PRO A 235 -22.41 -17.03 5.23
#